data_AF-A0A5B0PP17-F1
#
_entry.id   AF-A0A5B0PP17-F1
#
_cell.length_a   1.000
_cell.length_b   1.000
_cell.length_c   1.000
_cell.angle_alpha   90.00
_cell.angle_beta   90.00
_cell.angle_gamma   90.00
#
_symmetry.space_group_name_H-M   'P 1'
#
loop_
_entity.id
_entity.type
_entity.pdbx_description
1 polymer ?
#
loop_
_entity_poly.entity_id
_entity_poly.type
_entity_poly.pdbx_seq_one_letter_code
_entity_poly.pdbx_strand_id
1 'polypeptide(L)'
;MDHNHGLLDSLSKLNPSPVTLEMETTHLFHLAAINQHKSNQPADEPKSDPSSFCQGKGQIRVAAAHITFAGRISGDFIEPKEVEKLEFQAGKGCLETLINQQIDPANLHPVEDSVWSC
;
A
#
# COMPACT_ATOMS: atom_id res chain seq x y z
N MET A 1 -29.79 -8.42 -15.01
CA MET A 1 -28.95 -7.29 -15.45
C MET A 1 -28.49 -6.55 -14.22
N ASP A 2 -27.25 -6.09 -14.22
CA ASP A 2 -26.70 -5.31 -13.11
C ASP A 2 -27.18 -3.85 -13.20
N HIS A 3 -27.48 -3.25 -12.05
CA HIS A 3 -27.97 -1.88 -11.96
C HIS A 3 -26.81 -0.87 -11.85
N ASN A 4 -25.80 -0.98 -12.72
CA ASN A 4 -24.53 -0.23 -12.62
C ASN A 4 -24.26 0.75 -13.79
N HIS A 5 -25.23 0.96 -14.68
CA HIS A 5 -25.08 1.77 -15.91
C HIS A 5 -24.55 3.20 -15.68
N GLY A 6 -24.91 3.84 -14.56
CA GLY A 6 -24.45 5.20 -14.21
C GLY A 6 -23.28 5.25 -13.22
N LEU A 7 -22.66 4.12 -12.91
CA LEU A 7 -21.67 4.03 -11.82
C LEU A 7 -20.44 4.89 -12.11
N LEU A 8 -19.85 4.78 -13.31
CA LEU A 8 -18.65 5.54 -13.66
C LEU A 8 -18.91 7.05 -13.68
N ASP A 9 -20.06 7.49 -14.18
CA ASP A 9 -20.47 8.90 -14.17
C ASP A 9 -20.73 9.43 -12.76
N SER A 10 -21.19 8.56 -11.85
CA SER A 10 -21.40 8.92 -10.45
C SER A 10 -20.06 9.03 -9.71
N LEU A 11 -19.14 8.11 -9.98
CA LEU A 11 -17.79 8.12 -9.43
C LEU A 11 -17.00 9.35 -9.89
N SER A 12 -17.07 9.72 -11.17
CA SER A 12 -16.33 10.87 -11.71
C SER A 12 -16.72 12.21 -11.08
N LYS A 13 -17.95 12.32 -10.55
CA LYS A 13 -18.50 13.51 -9.88
C LYS A 13 -18.14 13.61 -8.40
N LEU A 14 -17.48 12.61 -7.81
CA LEU A 14 -17.00 12.69 -6.43
C LEU A 14 -15.93 13.77 -6.26
N ASN A 15 -15.75 14.26 -5.03
CA ASN A 15 -14.74 15.25 -4.69
C ASN A 15 -13.86 14.76 -3.51
N PRO A 16 -12.60 14.34 -3.77
CA PRO A 16 -11.95 14.27 -5.07
C PRO A 16 -12.49 13.12 -5.94
N SER A 17 -12.35 13.28 -7.26
CA SER A 17 -12.70 12.25 -8.23
C SER A 17 -11.68 11.10 -8.13
N PRO A 18 -12.12 9.82 -8.11
CA PRO A 18 -11.20 8.71 -8.07
C PRO A 18 -10.39 8.64 -9.36
N VAL A 19 -9.07 8.57 -9.21
CA VAL A 19 -8.14 8.51 -10.35
C VAL A 19 -8.04 7.08 -10.91
N THR A 20 -8.32 6.07 -10.07
CA THR A 20 -7.96 4.67 -10.33
C THR A 20 -9.05 3.73 -9.82
N LEU A 21 -9.23 2.58 -10.50
CA LEU A 21 -10.19 1.53 -10.11
C LEU A 21 -9.49 0.18 -10.19
N GLU A 22 -9.46 -0.53 -9.06
CA GLU A 22 -8.79 -1.83 -8.86
C GLU A 22 -9.53 -2.61 -7.76
N MET A 23 -9.02 -3.76 -7.31
CA MET A 23 -9.81 -4.72 -6.50
C MET A 23 -9.23 -5.04 -5.12
N GLU A 24 -8.00 -4.65 -4.79
CA GLU A 24 -7.27 -5.17 -3.62
C GLU A 24 -6.83 -4.08 -2.64
N THR A 25 -6.47 -2.89 -3.14
CA THR A 25 -5.81 -1.83 -2.36
C THR A 25 -6.69 -1.38 -1.21
N THR A 26 -8.01 -1.26 -1.43
CA THR A 26 -8.95 -0.90 -0.36
C THR A 26 -8.86 -1.85 0.82
N HIS A 27 -8.80 -3.16 0.57
CA HIS A 27 -8.75 -4.16 1.64
C HIS A 27 -7.39 -4.15 2.36
N LEU A 28 -6.29 -4.05 1.60
CA LEU A 28 -4.95 -3.97 2.16
C LEU A 28 -4.78 -2.75 3.08
N PHE A 29 -5.29 -1.59 2.65
CA PHE A 29 -5.27 -0.35 3.45
C PHE A 29 -6.15 -0.45 4.69
N HIS A 30 -7.32 -1.08 4.56
CA HIS A 30 -8.19 -1.32 5.71
C HIS A 30 -7.52 -2.20 6.76
N LEU A 31 -6.93 -3.33 6.36
CA LEU A 31 -6.21 -4.23 7.27
C LEU A 31 -5.07 -3.53 8.01
N ALA A 32 -4.29 -2.71 7.30
CA ALA A 32 -3.23 -1.91 7.91
C ALA A 32 -3.78 -0.92 8.95
N ALA A 33 -4.88 -0.23 8.62
CA ALA A 33 -5.50 0.76 9.50
C ALA A 33 -6.11 0.15 10.78
N ILE A 34 -6.66 -1.06 10.69
CA ILE A 34 -7.25 -1.75 11.86
C ILE A 34 -6.22 -2.56 12.66
N ASN A 35 -5.00 -2.75 12.13
CA ASN A 35 -3.94 -3.45 12.82
C ASN A 35 -3.34 -2.59 13.96
N GLN A 36 -4.10 -2.51 15.05
CA GLN A 36 -3.73 -1.78 16.25
C GLN A 36 -3.01 -2.71 17.22
N HIS A 37 -1.68 -2.71 17.18
CA HIS A 37 -0.89 -3.24 18.28
C HIS A 37 -0.93 -2.27 19.45
N LYS A 38 -1.73 -2.57 20.48
CA LYS A 38 -1.66 -1.87 21.76
C LYS A 38 -0.47 -2.43 22.54
N SER A 39 0.63 -1.69 22.60
CA SER A 39 1.69 -2.01 23.57
C SER A 39 1.14 -1.76 24.97
N ASN A 40 1.13 -2.77 25.83
CA ASN A 40 0.83 -2.61 27.27
C ASN A 40 1.93 -1.86 28.04
N GLN A 41 2.92 -1.27 27.35
CA GLN A 41 3.99 -0.49 27.96
C GLN A 41 3.57 0.97 28.10
N PRO A 42 3.90 1.63 29.24
CA PRO A 42 3.66 3.05 29.40
C PRO A 42 4.37 3.82 28.29
N ALA A 43 3.65 4.73 27.64
CA ALA A 43 4.16 5.52 26.54
C ALA A 43 5.38 6.33 27.00
N ASP A 44 6.58 5.96 26.53
CA ASP A 44 7.69 6.89 26.51
C ASP A 44 7.28 8.10 25.63
N GLU A 45 7.74 9.28 26.03
CA GLU A 45 7.38 10.57 25.44
C GLU A 45 7.36 10.56 23.90
N PRO A 46 6.39 11.24 23.27
CA PRO A 46 6.24 11.22 21.82
C PRO A 46 7.35 12.06 21.19
N LYS A 47 8.43 11.41 20.75
CA LYS A 47 9.49 12.04 19.96
C LYS A 47 9.79 11.23 18.72
N SER A 48 9.01 11.45 17.66
CA SER A 48 9.51 11.48 16.27
C SER A 48 8.37 11.61 15.27
N ASP A 49 8.73 12.03 14.07
CA ASP A 49 7.93 12.12 12.85
C ASP A 49 6.96 10.93 12.66
N PRO A 50 5.63 11.15 12.49
CA PRO A 50 4.66 10.08 12.23
C PRO A 50 4.94 9.26 10.95
N SER A 51 5.76 9.80 10.03
CA SER A 51 6.22 9.08 8.85
C SER A 51 7.30 8.03 9.17
N SER A 52 7.90 8.09 10.36
CA SER A 52 8.98 7.19 10.78
C SER A 52 8.48 5.75 10.91
N PHE A 53 9.08 4.85 10.13
CA PHE A 53 8.89 3.40 10.23
C PHE A 53 9.49 2.82 11.53
N CYS A 54 10.11 3.65 12.36
CA CYS A 54 10.70 3.26 13.63
C CYS A 54 9.70 3.18 14.79
N GLN A 55 8.46 3.66 14.61
CA GLN A 55 7.43 3.64 15.65
C GLN A 55 6.36 2.58 15.39
N GLY A 56 5.91 1.94 16.48
CA GLY A 56 4.73 1.06 16.50
C GLY A 56 5.06 -0.40 16.28
N LYS A 57 5.49 -1.10 17.34
CA LYS A 57 5.72 -2.55 17.31
C LYS A 57 4.47 -3.28 16.82
N GLY A 58 4.61 -4.00 15.71
CA GLY A 58 3.52 -4.76 15.11
C GLY A 58 2.50 -3.93 14.31
N GLN A 59 2.75 -2.64 14.04
CA GLN A 59 1.94 -1.87 13.08
C GLN A 59 2.25 -2.30 11.64
N ILE A 60 1.22 -2.40 10.80
CA ILE A 60 1.38 -2.65 9.36
C ILE A 60 1.34 -1.29 8.67
N ARG A 61 2.37 -0.99 7.89
CA ARG A 61 2.45 0.19 7.02
C ARG A 61 2.30 -0.27 5.58
N VAL A 62 1.50 0.47 4.81
CA VAL A 62 1.12 0.07 3.46
C VAL A 62 1.20 1.25 2.51
N ALA A 63 1.64 0.96 1.30
CA ALA A 63 1.52 1.80 0.12
C ALA A 63 1.13 0.90 -1.07
N ALA A 64 0.56 1.48 -2.12
CA ALA A 64 0.23 0.78 -3.34
C ALA A 64 0.72 1.57 -4.57
N ALA A 65 1.20 0.83 -5.57
CA ALA A 65 1.50 1.33 -6.90
C ALA A 65 0.83 0.37 -7.90
N HIS A 66 0.32 0.90 -9.00
CA HIS A 66 -0.31 0.12 -10.04
C HIS A 66 -0.03 0.72 -11.42
N ILE A 67 -0.18 -0.10 -12.45
CA ILE A 67 -0.07 0.32 -13.84
C ILE A 67 -1.50 0.54 -14.36
N THR A 68 -1.76 1.67 -15.01
CA THR A 68 -3.06 1.93 -15.63
C THR A 68 -3.13 1.24 -16.99
N PHE A 69 -3.89 0.15 -17.07
CA PHE A 69 -4.05 -0.60 -18.32
C PHE A 69 -5.09 0.00 -19.27
N ALA A 70 -6.12 0.65 -18.72
CA ALA A 70 -7.24 1.15 -19.50
C ALA A 70 -7.75 2.49 -18.97
N GLY A 71 -7.88 3.48 -19.86
CA GLY A 71 -8.57 4.72 -19.59
C GLY A 71 -10.08 4.49 -19.62
N ARG A 72 -10.76 4.52 -18.48
CA ARG A 72 -12.21 4.26 -18.44
C ARG A 72 -13.06 5.39 -19.03
N ILE A 73 -12.48 6.58 -19.19
CA ILE A 73 -13.13 7.73 -19.84
C ILE A 73 -12.79 7.78 -21.33
N SER A 74 -11.52 7.60 -21.70
CA SER A 74 -11.10 7.68 -23.10
C SER A 74 -11.34 6.39 -23.88
N GLY A 75 -11.39 5.23 -23.19
CA GLY A 75 -11.42 3.92 -23.81
C GLY A 75 -10.06 3.42 -24.31
N ASP A 76 -8.99 4.18 -24.09
CA ASP A 76 -7.64 3.81 -24.51
C ASP A 76 -7.10 2.65 -23.67
N PHE A 77 -6.26 1.82 -24.30
CA PHE A 77 -5.56 0.73 -23.64
C PHE A 77 -4.05 0.89 -23.82
N ILE A 78 -3.29 0.47 -22.81
CA ILE A 78 -1.84 0.40 -22.89
C ILE A 78 -1.38 -0.66 -23.91
N GLU A 79 -0.30 -0.38 -24.63
CA GLU A 79 0.31 -1.36 -25.54
C GLU A 79 1.14 -2.40 -24.77
N PRO A 80 1.17 -3.67 -25.21
CA PRO A 80 1.93 -4.73 -24.53
C PRO A 80 3.41 -4.41 -24.28
N LYS A 81 4.08 -3.77 -25.25
CA LYS A 81 5.49 -3.37 -25.13
C LYS A 81 5.72 -2.35 -24.00
N GLU A 82 4.73 -1.49 -23.73
CA GLU A 82 4.80 -0.52 -22.64
C GLU A 82 4.50 -1.18 -21.30
N VAL A 83 3.63 -2.20 -21.28
CA VAL A 83 3.38 -3.02 -20.08
C VAL A 83 4.67 -3.66 -19.60
N GLU A 84 5.41 -4.38 -20.46
CA GLU A 84 6.66 -5.05 -20.08
C GLU A 84 7.68 -4.08 -19.45
N LYS A 85 7.81 -2.90 -20.05
CA LYS A 85 8.68 -1.84 -19.55
C LYS A 85 8.20 -1.30 -18.19
N LEU A 86 6.91 -1.01 -18.06
CA LEU A 86 6.35 -0.48 -16.82
C LEU A 86 6.37 -1.51 -15.70
N GLU A 87 6.15 -2.78 -15.97
CA GLU A 87 6.26 -3.86 -14.98
C GLU A 87 7.66 -3.91 -14.38
N PHE A 88 8.70 -3.86 -15.23
CA PHE A 88 10.08 -3.79 -14.76
C PHE A 88 10.34 -2.54 -13.90
N GLN A 89 9.92 -1.37 -14.39
CA GLN A 89 10.15 -0.10 -13.71
C GLN A 89 9.39 0.02 -12.39
N ALA A 90 8.10 -0.34 -12.37
CA ALA A 90 7.26 -0.33 -11.19
C ALA A 90 7.76 -1.34 -10.15
N GLY A 91 8.07 -2.57 -10.58
CA GLY A 91 8.64 -3.59 -9.71
C GLY A 91 9.96 -3.13 -9.08
N LYS A 92 10.88 -2.60 -9.89
CA LYS A 92 12.14 -2.03 -9.41
C LYS A 92 11.90 -0.88 -8.42
N GLY A 93 11.05 0.07 -8.75
CA GLY A 93 10.74 1.22 -7.89
C GLY A 93 10.15 0.80 -6.55
N CYS A 94 9.24 -0.18 -6.53
CA CYS A 94 8.72 -0.75 -5.29
C CYS A 94 9.82 -1.40 -4.45
N LEU A 95 10.67 -2.24 -5.04
CA LEU A 95 11.76 -2.93 -4.33
C LEU A 95 12.82 -1.95 -3.81
N GLU A 96 13.25 -0.99 -4.62
CA GLU A 96 14.19 0.05 -4.20
C GLU A 96 13.61 0.90 -3.06
N THR A 97 12.32 1.22 -3.13
CA THR A 97 11.64 1.94 -2.04
C THR A 97 11.66 1.13 -0.75
N LEU A 98 11.35 -0.17 -0.81
CA LEU A 98 11.34 -1.07 0.34
C LEU A 98 12.73 -1.24 0.96
N ILE A 99 13.77 -1.43 0.14
CA ILE A 99 15.17 -1.57 0.60
C ILE A 99 15.65 -0.29 1.31
N ASN A 100 15.23 0.87 0.83
CA ASN A 100 15.60 2.16 1.42
C ASN A 100 14.82 2.49 2.70
N GLN A 101 13.77 1.74 3.06
CA GLN A 101 13.08 1.95 4.32
C GLN A 101 13.88 1.38 5.49
N GLN A 102 14.16 2.22 6.48
CA GLN A 102 14.77 1.79 7.72
C GLN A 102 13.69 1.24 8.67
N ILE A 103 13.87 -0.01 9.11
CA ILE A 103 13.01 -0.65 10.11
C ILE A 103 13.77 -0.59 11.44
N ASP A 104 13.11 -0.11 12.50
CA ASP A 104 13.70 -0.12 13.84
C ASP A 104 13.96 -1.56 14.30
N PRO A 105 15.15 -1.87 14.83
CA PRO A 105 15.47 -3.17 15.41
C PRO A 105 14.43 -3.70 16.39
N ALA A 106 13.73 -2.83 17.13
CA ALA A 106 12.65 -3.20 18.05
C ALA A 106 11.43 -3.84 17.36
N ASN A 107 11.27 -3.60 16.06
CA ASN A 107 10.22 -4.14 15.21
C ASN A 107 10.66 -5.40 14.43
N LEU A 108 11.94 -5.77 14.48
CA LEU A 108 12.40 -7.01 13.87
C LEU A 108 11.88 -8.23 14.63
N HIS A 109 11.56 -9.28 13.88
CA HIS A 109 11.23 -10.56 14.50
C HIS A 109 12.46 -11.08 15.25
N PRO A 110 12.32 -11.57 16.51
CA PRO A 110 13.44 -12.16 17.23
C PRO A 110 14.03 -13.33 16.43
N VAL A 111 15.35 -13.54 16.55
CA VAL A 111 16.04 -14.68 15.93
C VAL A 111 15.96 -15.89 16.85
N GLU A 112 16.21 -15.72 18.15
CA GLU A 112 16.06 -16.77 19.15
C GLU A 112 14.60 -17.21 19.27
N ASP A 113 14.39 -18.53 19.45
CA ASP A 113 13.07 -19.17 19.56
C ASP A 113 12.09 -18.85 18.42
N SER A 114 12.62 -18.48 17.25
CA SER A 114 11.84 -18.17 16.07
C SER A 114 11.96 -19.25 14.99
N VAL A 115 11.13 -19.15 13.96
CA VAL A 115 11.25 -19.98 12.75
C VAL A 115 12.58 -19.80 12.00
N TRP A 116 13.39 -18.81 12.39
CA TRP A 116 14.70 -18.49 11.79
C TRP A 116 15.89 -18.99 12.62
N SER A 117 15.68 -19.62 13.78
CA SER A 117 16.74 -20.00 14.74
C SER A 117 17.55 -21.24 14.34
N CYS A 118 17.67 -21.53 13.04
CA CYS A 118 18.28 -22.74 12.48
C CYS A 118 19.80 -22.79 12.66
#